data_AF-A0A714M655-F1
#
_entry.id   AF-A0A714M655-F1
#
_cell.length_a   1.000
_cell.length_b   1.000
_cell.length_c   1.000
_cell.angle_alpha   90.00
_cell.angle_beta   90.00
_cell.angle_gamma   90.00
#
_symmetry.space_group_name_H-M   'P 1'
#
loop_
_entity.id
_entity.type
_entity.pdbx_description
1 polymer ?
#
loop_
_entity_poly.entity_id
_entity_poly.type
_entity_poly.pdbx_seq_one_letter_code
_entity_poly.pdbx_strand_id
1 'polypeptide(L)'
;MLAQFFEQLFQSIDSTLITNVFIWAVIFVFLSAWWCDKKNIHSKFREYAPGLMGALGILGTFIGIIIGLLNFNTESIDTSIPVLLGGLKTAFITSIVGMFFAILFNGMDAFFFANKRSALAENNPESVTPEHIYHELKEQNQTLNKLVSGINGDSEGSLIAQIKLLRTEISDSSQAQLANHTHFSNKLWEQLEQFADLMAKGATEQIIDALRQVIIDFNDNLTEQFGENFKALDASVKKLVEWQENYKTQVEQMSEQYQQSVESLVETKTAVAGIWEECKEIPLAMSELREVLQVNQHQISELSRHLETFVAIRDKATTVLPEIQNKMAEVGELLKSGAANVSASLEQTSQQILLNADSMRVALDEGTEGFRQSVTQTQQAFASMAHDVSNSSETLTSTLGETITEMKQSGEEFLKSLESHSKELHRNMEQNTTNVIDMFSKTGEKINHQLSSNADNMFDSIQTSFDKASAGLASQVRESIEKFALSINEQLHAFEQATEREMNREMQSLGNALLSISKGFVGNYEKLIKDYQIVMGQLQALISANKHRG
;
A
#
# COMPACT_ATOMS: atom_id res chain seq x y z
N MET A 1 -23.33 -5.91 20.38
CA MET A 1 -23.95 -4.96 19.43
C MET A 1 -24.54 -5.65 18.20
N LEU A 2 -23.79 -6.42 17.40
CA LEU A 2 -24.36 -7.10 16.21
C LEU A 2 -25.46 -8.13 16.53
N ALA A 3 -25.28 -8.95 17.58
CA ALA A 3 -26.28 -9.96 17.96
C ALA A 3 -27.63 -9.32 18.37
N GLN A 4 -27.60 -8.26 19.18
CA GLN A 4 -28.80 -7.52 19.61
C GLN A 4 -29.51 -6.84 18.44
N PHE A 5 -28.76 -6.38 17.44
CA PHE A 5 -29.33 -5.82 16.21
C PHE A 5 -30.09 -6.89 15.40
N PHE A 6 -29.51 -8.07 15.22
CA PHE A 6 -30.21 -9.18 14.54
C PHE A 6 -31.43 -9.65 15.33
N GLU A 7 -31.36 -9.70 16.66
CA GLU A 7 -32.47 -10.10 17.52
C GLU A 7 -33.65 -9.12 17.43
N GLN A 8 -33.39 -7.80 17.49
CA GLN A 8 -34.42 -6.77 17.28
C GLN A 8 -35.01 -6.79 15.86
N LEU A 9 -34.18 -7.06 14.86
CA LEU A 9 -34.62 -7.19 13.47
C LEU A 9 -35.55 -8.39 13.29
N PHE A 10 -35.24 -9.54 13.90
CA PHE A 10 -36.06 -10.74 13.78
C PHE A 10 -37.32 -10.73 14.66
N GLN A 11 -37.34 -10.00 15.79
CA GLN A 11 -38.55 -9.84 16.62
C GLN A 11 -39.63 -8.95 15.97
N SER A 12 -39.24 -8.02 15.09
CA SER A 12 -40.16 -7.05 14.48
C SER A 12 -40.79 -7.52 13.16
N ILE A 13 -40.37 -8.66 12.62
CA ILE A 13 -40.79 -9.13 11.30
C ILE A 13 -41.68 -10.37 11.40
N ASP A 14 -42.83 -10.33 10.73
CA ASP A 14 -43.71 -11.48 10.62
C ASP A 14 -43.09 -12.60 9.75
N SER A 15 -43.23 -13.83 10.23
CA SER A 15 -42.82 -15.07 9.57
C SER A 15 -43.30 -15.17 8.12
N THR A 16 -44.51 -14.69 7.82
CA THR A 16 -45.09 -14.75 6.48
C THR A 16 -44.38 -13.81 5.49
N LEU A 17 -43.96 -12.63 5.95
CA LEU A 17 -43.26 -11.63 5.13
C LEU A 17 -41.90 -12.17 4.70
N ILE A 18 -41.16 -12.80 5.61
CA ILE A 18 -39.86 -13.40 5.32
C ILE A 18 -39.99 -14.55 4.34
N THR A 19 -41.02 -15.38 4.50
CA THR A 19 -41.34 -16.44 3.54
C THR A 19 -41.46 -15.88 2.13
N ASN A 20 -42.23 -14.79 1.96
CA ASN A 20 -42.44 -14.16 0.67
C ASN A 20 -41.15 -13.57 0.09
N VAL A 21 -40.31 -12.93 0.90
CA VAL A 21 -39.02 -12.38 0.46
C VAL A 21 -38.11 -13.47 -0.10
N PHE A 22 -37.99 -14.60 0.61
CA PHE A 22 -37.18 -15.73 0.14
C PHE A 22 -37.74 -16.37 -1.12
N ILE A 23 -39.07 -16.50 -1.23
CA ILE A 23 -39.72 -17.00 -2.45
C ILE A 23 -39.41 -16.07 -3.63
N TRP A 24 -39.56 -14.75 -3.47
CA TRP A 24 -39.23 -13.78 -4.51
C TRP A 24 -37.75 -13.79 -4.89
N ALA A 25 -36.85 -13.96 -3.92
CA ALA A 25 -35.43 -14.10 -4.18
C ALA A 25 -35.11 -15.35 -5.03
N VAL A 26 -35.71 -16.50 -4.69
CA VAL A 26 -35.56 -17.75 -5.47
C VAL A 26 -36.13 -17.58 -6.89
N ILE A 27 -37.30 -16.98 -7.04
CA ILE A 27 -37.90 -16.70 -8.34
C ILE A 27 -37.02 -15.73 -9.16
N PHE A 28 -36.45 -14.71 -8.52
CA PHE A 28 -35.55 -13.77 -9.19
C PHE A 28 -34.28 -14.45 -9.71
N VAL A 29 -33.67 -15.33 -8.90
CA VAL A 29 -32.52 -16.13 -9.33
C VAL A 29 -32.92 -17.04 -10.48
N PHE A 30 -34.10 -17.67 -10.43
CA PHE A 30 -34.61 -18.53 -11.50
C PHE A 30 -34.82 -17.77 -12.82
N LEU A 31 -35.48 -16.61 -12.78
CA LEU A 31 -35.70 -15.77 -13.96
C LEU A 31 -34.40 -15.20 -14.51
N SER A 32 -33.47 -14.80 -13.64
CA SER A 32 -32.16 -14.29 -14.05
C SER A 32 -31.31 -15.38 -14.70
N ALA A 33 -31.28 -16.59 -14.13
CA ALA A 33 -30.58 -17.74 -14.71
C ALA A 33 -31.18 -18.14 -16.06
N TRP A 34 -32.52 -18.16 -16.17
CA TRP A 34 -33.22 -18.38 -17.43
C TRP A 34 -32.88 -17.31 -18.49
N TRP A 35 -32.83 -16.04 -18.10
CA TRP A 35 -32.54 -14.93 -19.00
C TRP A 35 -31.10 -14.97 -19.51
N CYS A 36 -30.14 -15.22 -18.62
CA CYS A 36 -28.73 -15.44 -18.95
C CYS A 36 -28.57 -16.60 -19.95
N ASP A 37 -29.37 -17.65 -19.80
CA ASP A 37 -29.38 -18.78 -20.73
C ASP A 37 -29.88 -18.38 -22.12
N LYS A 38 -31.05 -17.74 -22.20
CA LYS A 38 -31.61 -17.27 -23.48
C LYS A 38 -30.66 -16.34 -24.25
N LYS A 39 -29.82 -15.57 -23.56
CA LYS A 39 -28.86 -14.62 -24.16
C LYS A 39 -27.44 -15.17 -24.33
N ASN A 40 -27.12 -16.38 -23.87
CA ASN A 40 -25.75 -16.93 -23.87
C ASN A 40 -24.71 -16.03 -23.15
N ILE A 41 -25.13 -15.33 -22.09
CA ILE A 41 -24.25 -14.42 -21.32
C ILE A 41 -24.00 -15.06 -19.95
N HIS A 42 -22.73 -15.18 -19.56
CA HIS A 42 -22.23 -15.76 -18.29
C HIS A 42 -22.61 -17.25 -18.04
N SER A 43 -21.96 -18.18 -18.76
CA SER A 43 -22.14 -19.64 -18.59
C SER A 43 -21.93 -20.12 -17.15
N LYS A 44 -20.97 -19.56 -16.42
CA LYS A 44 -20.68 -19.93 -15.03
C LYS A 44 -21.85 -19.67 -14.09
N PHE A 45 -22.57 -18.54 -14.22
CA PHE A 45 -23.69 -18.22 -13.34
C PHE A 45 -24.83 -19.25 -13.44
N ARG A 46 -24.98 -19.87 -14.61
CA ARG A 46 -25.96 -20.93 -14.86
C ARG A 46 -25.67 -22.21 -14.05
N GLU A 47 -24.42 -22.65 -14.04
CA GLU A 47 -23.99 -23.84 -13.29
C GLU A 47 -24.18 -23.66 -11.78
N TYR A 48 -23.98 -22.43 -11.29
CA TYR A 48 -24.14 -22.11 -9.87
C TYR A 48 -25.59 -21.80 -9.46
N ALA A 49 -26.51 -21.51 -10.40
CA ALA A 49 -27.86 -21.07 -10.09
C ALA A 49 -28.70 -22.09 -9.29
N PRO A 50 -28.71 -23.41 -9.61
CA PRO A 50 -29.37 -24.43 -8.79
C PRO A 50 -28.82 -24.49 -7.37
N GLY A 51 -27.50 -24.41 -7.22
CA GLY A 51 -26.83 -24.37 -5.93
C GLY A 51 -27.23 -23.15 -5.11
N LEU A 52 -27.34 -21.98 -5.76
CA LEU A 52 -27.75 -20.72 -5.12
C LEU A 52 -29.21 -20.77 -4.65
N MET A 53 -30.13 -21.31 -5.46
CA MET A 53 -31.54 -21.47 -5.07
C MET A 53 -31.70 -22.45 -3.91
N GLY A 54 -30.94 -23.56 -3.93
CA GLY A 54 -30.88 -24.50 -2.81
C GLY A 54 -30.34 -23.84 -1.54
N ALA A 55 -29.24 -23.09 -1.64
CA ALA A 55 -28.65 -22.37 -0.52
C ALA A 55 -29.59 -21.29 0.05
N LEU A 56 -30.31 -20.54 -0.79
CA LEU A 56 -31.33 -19.59 -0.36
C LEU A 56 -32.50 -20.28 0.38
N GLY A 57 -32.91 -21.47 -0.08
CA GLY A 57 -33.91 -22.28 0.62
C GLY A 57 -33.44 -22.76 1.99
N ILE A 58 -32.18 -23.21 2.10
CA ILE A 58 -31.56 -23.59 3.37
C ILE A 58 -31.46 -22.37 4.31
N LEU A 59 -31.03 -21.21 3.80
CA LEU A 59 -30.94 -19.97 4.59
C LEU A 59 -32.30 -19.54 5.13
N GLY A 60 -33.35 -19.57 4.29
CA GLY A 60 -34.73 -19.30 4.73
C GLY A 60 -35.21 -20.27 5.82
N THR A 61 -34.76 -21.53 5.76
CA THR A 61 -35.06 -22.54 6.78
C THR A 61 -34.49 -22.15 8.15
N PHE A 62 -33.21 -21.76 8.18
CA PHE A 62 -32.57 -21.33 9.43
C PHE A 62 -33.22 -20.07 10.01
N ILE A 63 -33.55 -19.09 9.16
CA ILE A 63 -34.21 -17.85 9.62
C ILE A 63 -35.62 -18.12 10.13
N GLY A 64 -36.39 -18.98 9.48
CA GLY A 64 -37.72 -19.37 9.95
C GLY A 64 -37.70 -20.06 11.31
N ILE A 65 -36.72 -20.94 11.56
CA ILE A 65 -36.51 -21.58 12.87
C ILE A 65 -36.14 -20.54 13.94
N ILE A 66 -35.24 -19.61 13.63
CA ILE A 66 -34.82 -18.55 14.56
C ILE A 66 -36.02 -17.70 14.99
N ILE A 67 -36.88 -17.29 14.07
CA ILE A 67 -38.08 -16.49 14.38
C ILE A 67 -39.06 -17.28 15.24
N GLY A 68 -39.22 -18.57 14.96
CA GLY A 68 -40.04 -19.47 15.77
C GLY A 68 -39.52 -19.62 17.21
N LEU A 69 -38.20 -19.64 17.40
CA LEU A 69 -37.55 -19.77 18.71
C LEU A 69 -37.45 -18.45 19.49
N LEU A 70 -37.23 -17.32 18.81
CA LEU A 70 -37.11 -16.01 19.47
C LEU A 70 -38.41 -15.54 20.13
N ASN A 71 -39.55 -15.96 19.58
CA ASN A 71 -40.86 -15.67 20.13
C ASN A 71 -41.39 -16.81 21.03
N PHE A 72 -40.56 -17.80 21.35
CA PHE A 72 -40.95 -18.93 22.21
C PHE A 72 -40.75 -18.58 23.68
N ASN A 73 -41.85 -18.45 24.43
CA ASN A 73 -41.81 -18.19 25.87
C ASN A 73 -42.02 -19.49 26.67
N THR A 74 -41.04 -19.85 27.51
CA THR A 74 -41.07 -21.03 28.37
C THR A 74 -42.11 -20.96 29.48
N GLU A 75 -42.60 -19.77 29.82
CA GLU A 75 -43.64 -19.53 30.84
C GLU A 75 -45.05 -19.61 30.27
N SER A 76 -45.22 -19.58 28.94
CA SER A 76 -46.52 -19.56 28.26
C SER A 76 -46.47 -20.43 27.00
N ILE A 77 -46.37 -21.73 27.22
CA ILE A 77 -46.19 -22.72 26.14
C ILE A 77 -47.39 -22.73 25.18
N ASP A 78 -48.62 -22.57 25.68
CA ASP A 78 -49.85 -22.65 24.87
C ASP A 78 -49.93 -21.55 23.79
N THR A 79 -49.47 -20.33 24.10
CA THR A 79 -49.39 -19.22 23.14
C THR A 79 -48.14 -19.28 22.27
N SER A 80 -47.08 -19.94 22.74
CA SER A 80 -45.79 -20.02 22.04
C SER A 80 -45.75 -21.13 20.97
N ILE A 81 -46.49 -22.23 21.16
CA ILE A 81 -46.55 -23.35 20.21
C ILE A 81 -47.05 -22.92 18.82
N PRO A 82 -48.16 -22.16 18.67
CA PRO A 82 -48.63 -21.71 17.35
C PRO A 82 -47.61 -20.83 16.62
N VAL A 83 -46.88 -19.98 17.35
CA VAL A 83 -45.84 -19.10 16.77
C VAL A 83 -44.62 -19.90 16.31
N LEU A 84 -44.20 -20.87 17.12
CA LEU A 84 -43.13 -21.80 16.76
C LEU A 84 -43.50 -22.63 15.52
N LEU A 85 -44.73 -23.13 15.46
CA LEU A 85 -45.27 -23.85 14.29
C LEU A 85 -45.36 -22.95 13.05
N GLY A 86 -45.66 -21.67 13.23
CA GLY A 86 -45.62 -20.67 12.16
C GLY A 86 -44.21 -20.48 11.59
N GLY A 87 -43.21 -20.27 12.46
CA GLY A 87 -41.80 -20.16 12.07
C GLY A 87 -41.26 -21.44 11.41
N LEU A 88 -41.63 -22.61 11.93
CA LEU A 88 -41.30 -23.91 11.32
C LEU A 88 -41.97 -24.08 9.95
N LYS A 89 -43.25 -23.70 9.80
CA LYS A 89 -43.96 -23.75 8.52
C LYS A 89 -43.27 -22.87 7.48
N THR A 90 -42.88 -21.65 7.86
CA THR A 90 -42.06 -20.75 7.03
C THR A 90 -40.76 -21.43 6.60
N ALA A 91 -40.04 -22.01 7.56
CA ALA A 91 -38.77 -22.69 7.30
C ALA A 91 -38.92 -23.81 6.26
N PHE A 92 -39.92 -24.66 6.43
CA PHE A 92 -40.22 -25.75 5.50
C PHE A 92 -40.61 -25.24 4.11
N ILE A 93 -41.47 -24.23 4.01
CA ILE A 93 -41.92 -23.68 2.72
C ILE A 93 -40.73 -23.10 1.95
N THR A 94 -39.85 -22.33 2.60
CA THR A 94 -38.68 -21.75 1.91
C THR A 94 -37.71 -22.82 1.41
N SER A 95 -37.55 -23.92 2.15
CA SER A 95 -36.71 -25.06 1.74
C SER A 95 -37.28 -25.79 0.53
N ILE A 96 -38.59 -26.11 0.59
CA ILE A 96 -39.30 -26.78 -0.49
C ILE A 96 -39.25 -25.94 -1.76
N VAL A 97 -39.47 -24.62 -1.67
CA VAL A 97 -39.43 -23.73 -2.83
C VAL A 97 -38.02 -23.67 -3.42
N GLY A 98 -36.98 -23.47 -2.60
CA GLY A 98 -35.59 -23.45 -3.07
C GLY A 98 -35.17 -24.74 -3.76
N MET A 99 -35.51 -25.88 -3.15
CA MET A 99 -35.20 -27.20 -3.71
C MET A 99 -36.03 -27.51 -4.97
N PHE A 100 -37.31 -27.15 -4.98
CA PHE A 100 -38.20 -27.33 -6.13
C PHE A 100 -37.68 -26.57 -7.36
N PHE A 101 -37.36 -25.27 -7.20
CA PHE A 101 -36.83 -24.48 -8.32
C PHE A 101 -35.42 -24.92 -8.74
N ALA A 102 -34.59 -25.39 -7.81
CA ALA A 102 -33.28 -25.98 -8.15
C ALA A 102 -33.41 -27.27 -8.97
N ILE A 103 -34.31 -28.18 -8.58
CA ILE A 103 -34.59 -29.42 -9.30
C ILE A 103 -35.23 -29.11 -10.66
N LEU A 104 -36.20 -28.19 -10.69
CA LEU A 104 -36.85 -27.74 -11.92
C LEU A 104 -35.82 -27.17 -12.89
N PHE A 105 -34.92 -26.30 -12.42
CA PHE A 105 -33.87 -25.72 -13.27
C PHE A 105 -32.88 -26.78 -13.76
N ASN A 106 -32.42 -27.70 -12.90
CA ASN A 106 -31.55 -28.81 -13.31
C ASN A 106 -32.22 -29.73 -14.34
N GLY A 107 -33.51 -30.05 -14.15
CA GLY A 107 -34.28 -30.85 -15.10
C GLY A 107 -34.45 -30.15 -16.44
N MET A 108 -34.69 -28.84 -16.42
CA MET A 108 -34.76 -28.02 -17.63
C MET A 108 -33.41 -27.90 -18.33
N ASP A 109 -32.31 -27.65 -17.61
CA ASP A 109 -30.95 -27.62 -18.17
C ASP A 109 -30.60 -28.96 -18.83
N ALA A 110 -30.94 -30.07 -18.19
CA ALA A 110 -30.73 -31.42 -18.71
C ALA A 110 -31.58 -31.77 -19.95
N PHE A 111 -32.88 -31.42 -19.98
CA PHE A 111 -33.77 -31.83 -21.08
C PHE A 111 -33.81 -30.85 -22.27
N PHE A 112 -33.80 -29.54 -22.02
CA PHE A 112 -33.96 -28.53 -23.06
C PHE A 112 -32.64 -27.91 -23.52
N PHE A 113 -31.67 -27.75 -22.62
CA PHE A 113 -30.47 -26.96 -22.89
C PHE A 113 -29.22 -27.81 -23.17
N ALA A 114 -29.16 -29.05 -22.68
CA ALA A 114 -28.12 -30.01 -23.05
C ALA A 114 -28.10 -30.30 -24.57
N ASN A 115 -29.27 -30.45 -25.19
CA ASN A 115 -29.38 -30.67 -26.65
C ASN A 115 -28.90 -29.47 -27.48
N LYS A 116 -29.05 -28.25 -26.96
CA LYS A 116 -28.53 -27.02 -27.59
C LYS A 116 -27.02 -26.85 -27.36
N ARG A 117 -26.49 -27.44 -26.28
CA ARG A 117 -25.07 -27.52 -25.97
C ARG A 117 -24.36 -28.57 -26.84
N SER A 118 -25.01 -29.70 -27.18
CA SER A 118 -24.50 -30.69 -28.14
C SER A 118 -24.32 -30.14 -29.56
N ALA A 119 -25.18 -29.20 -29.99
CA ALA A 119 -25.04 -28.50 -31.28
C ALA A 119 -23.96 -27.40 -31.28
N LEU A 120 -23.49 -26.95 -30.10
CA LEU A 120 -22.39 -26.00 -29.93
C LEU A 120 -21.06 -26.69 -29.57
N ALA A 121 -21.12 -27.95 -29.08
CA ALA A 121 -20.00 -28.80 -28.70
C ALA A 121 -19.46 -29.67 -29.84
N GLU A 122 -19.93 -29.47 -31.08
CA GLU A 122 -19.30 -30.02 -32.29
C GLU A 122 -17.84 -29.52 -32.47
N ASN A 123 -17.42 -28.53 -31.68
CA ASN A 123 -16.04 -28.03 -31.62
C ASN A 123 -15.18 -28.61 -30.48
N ASN A 124 -15.65 -29.59 -29.71
CA ASN A 124 -14.78 -30.29 -28.73
C ASN A 124 -15.37 -31.64 -28.29
N PRO A 125 -14.97 -32.77 -28.91
CA PRO A 125 -15.30 -34.09 -28.40
C PRO A 125 -14.29 -34.57 -27.35
N GLU A 126 -14.79 -35.00 -26.19
CA GLU A 126 -14.04 -35.63 -25.08
C GLU A 126 -13.50 -37.03 -25.41
N SER A 127 -13.70 -37.56 -26.61
CA SER A 127 -13.10 -38.83 -27.04
C SER A 127 -12.68 -38.78 -28.52
N VAL A 128 -11.38 -38.91 -28.74
CA VAL A 128 -10.74 -38.88 -30.06
C VAL A 128 -10.94 -40.23 -30.76
N THR A 129 -11.66 -40.25 -31.89
CA THR A 129 -11.74 -41.40 -32.80
C THR A 129 -10.60 -41.34 -33.83
N PRO A 130 -10.20 -42.47 -34.47
CA PRO A 130 -9.21 -42.48 -35.54
C PRO A 130 -9.55 -41.56 -36.72
N GLU A 131 -10.85 -41.39 -37.05
CA GLU A 131 -11.28 -40.38 -38.03
C GLU A 131 -10.98 -38.93 -37.59
N HIS A 132 -11.14 -38.60 -36.31
CA HIS A 132 -10.77 -37.27 -35.79
C HIS A 132 -9.25 -37.04 -35.88
N ILE A 133 -8.43 -38.05 -35.58
CA ILE A 133 -6.97 -37.94 -35.75
C ILE A 133 -6.61 -37.72 -37.22
N TYR A 134 -7.26 -38.43 -38.14
CA TYR A 134 -7.00 -38.27 -39.57
C TYR A 134 -7.43 -36.91 -40.09
N HIS A 135 -8.60 -36.41 -39.66
CA HIS A 135 -9.08 -35.08 -40.02
C HIS A 135 -8.16 -33.99 -39.45
N GLU A 136 -7.82 -34.08 -38.16
CA GLU A 136 -6.95 -33.12 -37.49
C GLU A 136 -5.52 -33.16 -38.07
N LEU A 137 -4.98 -34.33 -38.40
CA LEU A 137 -3.68 -34.44 -39.09
C LEU A 137 -3.73 -33.82 -40.49
N LYS A 138 -4.85 -33.96 -41.20
CA LYS A 138 -5.02 -33.38 -42.53
C LYS A 138 -5.15 -31.85 -42.46
N GLU A 139 -5.90 -31.35 -41.49
CA GLU A 139 -6.08 -29.91 -41.26
C GLU A 139 -4.80 -29.27 -40.69
N GLN A 140 -4.09 -29.98 -39.81
CA GLN A 140 -2.75 -29.63 -39.36
C GLN A 140 -1.75 -29.63 -40.52
N ASN A 141 -1.81 -30.60 -41.44
CA ASN A 141 -0.94 -30.60 -42.62
C ASN A 141 -1.24 -29.42 -43.55
N GLN A 142 -2.51 -29.06 -43.72
CA GLN A 142 -2.90 -27.85 -44.46
C GLN A 142 -2.44 -26.56 -43.75
N THR A 143 -2.52 -26.52 -42.43
CA THR A 143 -2.05 -25.39 -41.62
C THR A 143 -0.53 -25.29 -41.63
N LEU A 144 0.19 -26.41 -41.59
CA LEU A 144 1.63 -26.48 -41.78
C LEU A 144 2.03 -26.05 -43.18
N ASN A 145 1.29 -26.42 -44.22
CA ASN A 145 1.54 -25.92 -45.57
C ASN A 145 1.30 -24.40 -45.67
N LYS A 146 0.27 -23.87 -45.02
CA LYS A 146 0.06 -22.42 -44.90
C LYS A 146 1.18 -21.75 -44.13
N LEU A 147 1.67 -22.35 -43.04
CA LEU A 147 2.81 -21.86 -42.26
C LEU A 147 4.09 -21.86 -43.10
N VAL A 148 4.36 -22.94 -43.82
CA VAL A 148 5.49 -23.05 -44.76
C VAL A 148 5.38 -21.99 -45.85
N SER A 149 4.18 -21.72 -46.38
CA SER A 149 3.98 -20.63 -47.34
C SER A 149 4.13 -19.24 -46.73
N GLY A 150 3.75 -19.05 -45.45
CA GLY A 150 3.94 -17.80 -44.72
C GLY A 150 5.39 -17.57 -44.29
N ILE A 151 6.19 -18.64 -44.18
CA ILE A 151 7.63 -18.55 -43.89
C ILE A 151 8.41 -18.39 -45.19
N ASN A 152 8.11 -19.16 -46.23
CA ASN A 152 8.91 -19.30 -47.45
C ASN A 152 8.32 -18.66 -48.71
N GLY A 153 7.18 -17.98 -48.59
CA GLY A 153 6.53 -17.33 -49.73
C GLY A 153 7.24 -16.03 -50.15
N ASP A 154 7.22 -15.71 -51.44
CA ASP A 154 7.71 -14.43 -51.99
C ASP A 154 6.69 -13.28 -51.84
N SER A 155 5.56 -13.53 -51.17
CA SER A 155 4.55 -12.52 -50.87
C SER A 155 5.01 -11.56 -49.77
N GLU A 156 4.72 -10.27 -49.89
CA GLU A 156 5.08 -9.20 -48.92
C GLU A 156 4.74 -9.48 -47.45
N GLY A 157 3.80 -10.39 -47.18
CA GLY A 157 3.43 -10.81 -45.82
C GLY A 157 4.26 -11.95 -45.23
N SER A 158 5.25 -12.50 -45.94
CA SER A 158 6.05 -13.64 -45.45
C SER A 158 7.16 -13.20 -44.50
N LEU A 159 7.54 -14.08 -43.57
CA LEU A 159 8.61 -13.81 -42.61
C LEU A 159 9.97 -13.62 -43.31
N ILE A 160 10.26 -14.37 -44.37
CA ILE A 160 11.49 -14.19 -45.15
C ILE A 160 11.46 -12.85 -45.91
N ALA A 161 10.32 -12.44 -46.47
CA ALA A 161 10.20 -11.14 -47.12
C ALA A 161 10.38 -9.99 -46.12
N GLN A 162 9.78 -10.09 -44.93
CA GLN A 162 9.93 -9.11 -43.85
C GLN A 162 11.37 -9.05 -43.32
N ILE A 163 12.05 -10.19 -43.13
CA ILE A 163 13.47 -10.23 -42.74
C ILE A 163 14.36 -9.62 -43.84
N LYS A 164 14.04 -9.87 -45.11
CA LYS A 164 14.76 -9.28 -46.25
C LYS A 164 14.58 -7.75 -46.29
N LEU A 165 13.36 -7.25 -46.11
CA LEU A 165 13.08 -5.81 -46.03
C LEU A 165 13.79 -5.17 -44.84
N LEU A 166 13.73 -5.80 -43.66
CA LEU A 166 14.38 -5.30 -42.45
C LEU A 166 15.90 -5.29 -42.59
N ARG A 167 16.49 -6.31 -43.22
CA ARG A 167 17.93 -6.32 -43.55
C ARG A 167 18.30 -5.21 -44.53
N THR A 168 17.47 -4.97 -45.55
CA THR A 168 17.68 -3.88 -46.51
C THR A 168 17.60 -2.53 -45.80
N GLU A 169 16.60 -2.30 -44.95
CA GLU A 169 16.45 -1.06 -44.19
C GLU A 169 17.60 -0.82 -43.21
N ILE A 170 18.08 -1.85 -42.52
CA ILE A 170 19.28 -1.76 -41.66
C ILE A 170 20.53 -1.44 -42.50
N SER A 171 20.69 -2.08 -43.66
CA SER A 171 21.83 -1.83 -44.55
C SER A 171 21.81 -0.41 -45.08
N ASP A 172 20.65 0.07 -45.53
CA ASP A 172 20.46 1.42 -46.06
C ASP A 172 20.67 2.47 -44.96
N SER A 173 20.18 2.21 -43.74
CA SER A 173 20.39 3.07 -42.57
C SER A 173 21.88 3.15 -42.20
N SER A 174 22.57 2.00 -42.16
CA SER A 174 24.01 1.93 -41.90
C SER A 174 24.82 2.69 -42.96
N GLN A 175 24.48 2.52 -44.23
CA GLN A 175 25.14 3.21 -45.33
C GLN A 175 24.86 4.72 -45.33
N ALA A 176 23.64 5.14 -45.00
CA ALA A 176 23.28 6.55 -44.83
C ALA A 176 24.03 7.19 -43.64
N GLN A 177 24.22 6.44 -42.54
CA GLN A 177 24.98 6.90 -41.39
C GLN A 177 26.48 7.06 -41.72
N LEU A 178 27.08 6.10 -42.42
CA LEU A 178 28.45 6.21 -42.93
C LEU A 178 28.60 7.40 -43.88
N ALA A 179 27.67 7.60 -44.82
CA ALA A 179 27.68 8.73 -45.74
C ALA A 179 27.57 10.08 -45.02
N ASN A 180 26.71 10.18 -44.00
CA ASN A 180 26.57 11.38 -43.17
C ASN A 180 27.85 11.67 -42.35
N HIS A 181 28.50 10.63 -41.81
CA HIS A 181 29.79 10.78 -41.12
C HIS A 181 30.90 11.24 -42.07
N THR A 182 30.99 10.68 -43.28
CA THR A 182 31.96 11.13 -44.28
C THR A 182 31.69 12.58 -44.70
N HIS A 183 30.43 12.95 -44.93
CA HIS A 183 30.04 14.31 -45.28
C HIS A 183 30.37 15.31 -44.16
N PHE A 184 30.06 14.96 -42.90
CA PHE A 184 30.43 15.78 -41.73
C PHE A 184 31.96 15.94 -41.62
N SER A 185 32.71 14.84 -41.73
CA SER A 185 34.17 14.85 -41.64
C SER A 185 34.80 15.73 -42.73
N ASN A 186 34.32 15.61 -43.97
CA ASN A 186 34.82 16.43 -45.09
C ASN A 186 34.49 17.91 -44.87
N LYS A 187 33.27 18.24 -44.45
CA LYS A 187 32.87 19.62 -44.15
C LYS A 187 33.65 20.21 -42.98
N LEU A 188 33.93 19.41 -41.95
CA LEU A 188 34.73 19.82 -40.80
C LEU A 188 36.17 20.10 -41.22
N TRP A 189 36.78 19.23 -42.04
CA TRP A 189 38.12 19.47 -42.59
C TRP A 189 38.18 20.72 -43.46
N GLU A 190 37.19 20.93 -44.33
CA GLU A 190 37.10 22.13 -45.16
C GLU A 190 37.00 23.40 -44.29
N GLN A 191 36.20 23.37 -43.21
CA GLN A 191 36.11 24.50 -42.26
C GLN A 191 37.42 24.71 -41.48
N LEU A 192 38.12 23.64 -41.09
CA LEU A 192 39.42 23.72 -40.42
C LEU A 192 40.51 24.24 -41.35
N GLU A 193 40.49 23.87 -42.62
CA GLU A 193 41.43 24.36 -43.63
C GLU A 193 41.17 25.83 -43.96
N GLN A 194 39.90 26.23 -44.08
CA GLN A 194 39.51 27.64 -44.20
C GLN A 194 39.93 28.45 -42.97
N PHE A 195 39.76 27.89 -41.77
CA PHE A 195 40.23 28.50 -40.53
C PHE A 195 41.76 28.64 -40.51
N ALA A 196 42.48 27.61 -40.95
CA ALA A 196 43.94 27.64 -41.04
C ALA A 196 44.44 28.67 -42.08
N ASP A 197 43.78 28.82 -43.23
CA ASP A 197 44.12 29.83 -44.24
C ASP A 197 43.78 31.27 -43.78
N LEU A 198 42.68 31.45 -43.05
CA LEU A 198 42.34 32.72 -42.36
C LEU A 198 43.36 33.08 -41.29
N MET A 199 43.80 32.09 -40.50
CA MET A 199 44.87 32.25 -39.51
C MET A 199 46.22 32.56 -40.20
N ALA A 200 46.51 31.95 -41.35
CA ALA A 200 47.76 32.20 -42.06
C ALA A 200 47.80 33.58 -42.73
N LYS A 201 46.66 34.09 -43.22
CA LYS A 201 46.59 35.37 -43.96
C LYS A 201 46.26 36.59 -43.10
N GLY A 202 45.66 36.44 -41.91
CA GLY A 202 45.20 37.57 -41.09
C GLY A 202 45.94 37.81 -39.77
N ALA A 203 46.90 36.95 -39.37
CA ALA A 203 47.28 36.83 -37.97
C ALA A 203 48.47 37.66 -37.46
N THR A 204 49.19 38.42 -38.29
CA THR A 204 50.43 39.06 -37.81
C THR A 204 50.36 40.57 -37.63
N GLU A 205 49.49 41.28 -38.34
CA GLU A 205 49.44 42.76 -38.25
C GLU A 205 48.12 43.25 -37.63
N GLN A 206 46.96 42.78 -38.09
CA GLN A 206 45.68 43.11 -37.43
C GLN A 206 45.56 42.52 -36.02
N ILE A 207 46.19 41.38 -35.72
CA ILE A 207 46.15 40.77 -34.38
C ILE A 207 47.00 41.54 -33.37
N ILE A 208 48.11 42.16 -33.78
CA ILE A 208 48.93 42.96 -32.85
C ILE A 208 48.17 44.24 -32.45
N ASP A 209 47.52 44.92 -33.40
CA ASP A 209 46.69 46.09 -33.10
C ASP A 209 45.40 45.71 -32.35
N ALA A 210 44.75 44.58 -32.68
CA ALA A 210 43.60 44.08 -31.94
C ALA A 210 43.96 43.61 -30.53
N LEU A 211 45.11 42.96 -30.31
CA LEU A 211 45.60 42.60 -28.98
C LEU A 211 45.91 43.84 -28.14
N ARG A 212 46.47 44.88 -28.76
CA ARG A 212 46.73 46.15 -28.06
C ARG A 212 45.44 46.82 -27.62
N GLN A 213 44.44 46.83 -28.50
CA GLN A 213 43.12 47.38 -28.19
C GLN A 213 42.36 46.53 -27.16
N VAL A 214 42.45 45.19 -27.25
CA VAL A 214 41.88 44.27 -26.27
C VAL A 214 42.58 44.39 -24.93
N ILE A 215 43.90 44.65 -24.87
CA ILE A 215 44.59 44.89 -23.59
C ILE A 215 44.12 46.22 -22.97
N ILE A 216 43.86 47.26 -23.77
CA ILE A 216 43.29 48.52 -23.28
C ILE A 216 41.85 48.29 -22.79
N ASP A 217 41.00 47.66 -23.61
CA ASP A 217 39.60 47.34 -23.26
C ASP A 217 39.49 46.34 -22.08
N PHE A 218 40.47 45.43 -21.93
CA PHE A 218 40.58 44.51 -20.81
C PHE A 218 40.99 45.26 -19.55
N ASN A 219 41.94 46.20 -19.62
CA ASN A 219 42.36 46.98 -18.46
C ASN A 219 41.27 47.95 -17.99
N ASP A 220 40.52 48.53 -18.93
CA ASP A 220 39.35 49.36 -18.65
C ASP A 220 38.20 48.53 -18.06
N ASN A 221 37.89 47.34 -18.61
CA ASN A 221 36.88 46.43 -18.02
C ASN A 221 37.29 45.78 -16.69
N LEU A 222 38.59 45.55 -16.43
CA LEU A 222 39.08 45.05 -15.14
C LEU A 222 38.90 46.12 -14.05
N THR A 223 39.06 47.39 -14.42
CA THR A 223 38.84 48.52 -13.51
C THR A 223 37.36 48.81 -13.30
N GLU A 224 36.52 48.69 -14.34
CA GLU A 224 35.10 49.08 -14.30
C GLU A 224 34.15 47.92 -13.96
N GLN A 225 34.14 46.81 -14.71
CA GLN A 225 33.20 45.70 -14.48
C GLN A 225 33.65 44.75 -13.36
N PHE A 226 34.95 44.45 -13.26
CA PHE A 226 35.46 43.65 -12.14
C PHE A 226 35.57 44.49 -10.86
N GLY A 227 35.87 45.79 -10.95
CA GLY A 227 35.83 46.71 -9.81
C GLY A 227 34.43 46.83 -9.18
N GLU A 228 33.38 46.99 -10.00
CA GLU A 228 31.99 47.01 -9.51
C GLU A 228 31.55 45.63 -8.97
N ASN A 229 31.94 44.52 -9.61
CA ASN A 229 31.64 43.19 -9.07
C ASN A 229 32.38 42.89 -7.76
N PHE A 230 33.65 43.31 -7.61
CA PHE A 230 34.37 43.19 -6.34
C PHE A 230 33.80 44.11 -5.25
N LYS A 231 33.30 45.30 -5.61
CA LYS A 231 32.54 46.15 -4.68
C LYS A 231 31.20 45.52 -4.28
N ALA A 232 30.47 44.93 -5.22
CA ALA A 232 29.22 44.23 -4.94
C ALA A 232 29.46 42.97 -4.08
N LEU A 233 30.57 42.26 -4.34
CA LEU A 233 31.02 41.13 -3.54
C LEU A 233 31.45 41.59 -2.14
N ASP A 234 32.27 42.64 -2.00
CA ASP A 234 32.65 43.23 -0.71
C ASP A 234 31.43 43.70 0.08
N ALA A 235 30.46 44.34 -0.58
CA ALA A 235 29.21 44.75 0.02
C ALA A 235 28.36 43.54 0.47
N SER A 236 28.36 42.45 -0.30
CA SER A 236 27.65 41.21 0.06
C SER A 236 28.33 40.50 1.21
N VAL A 237 29.66 40.46 1.23
CA VAL A 237 30.46 39.90 2.33
C VAL A 237 30.30 40.75 3.60
N LYS A 238 30.29 42.08 3.50
CA LYS A 238 29.98 42.97 4.63
C LYS A 238 28.58 42.76 5.17
N LYS A 239 27.57 42.63 4.30
CA LYS A 239 26.21 42.27 4.73
C LYS A 239 26.16 40.91 5.43
N LEU A 240 26.99 39.95 5.01
CA LEU A 240 27.14 38.66 5.69
C LEU A 240 27.80 38.80 7.07
N VAL A 241 28.80 39.67 7.20
CA VAL A 241 29.44 39.98 8.49
C VAL A 241 28.48 40.75 9.42
N GLU A 242 27.75 41.73 8.90
CA GLU A 242 26.67 42.41 9.63
C GLU A 242 25.58 41.42 10.06
N TRP A 243 25.19 40.51 9.16
CA TRP A 243 24.26 39.44 9.50
C TRP A 243 24.82 38.51 10.58
N GLN A 244 26.11 38.16 10.53
CA GLN A 244 26.76 37.39 11.59
C GLN A 244 26.77 38.12 12.94
N GLU A 245 27.06 39.41 12.97
CA GLU A 245 27.05 40.18 14.23
C GLU A 245 25.62 40.34 14.78
N ASN A 246 24.65 40.57 13.90
CA ASN A 246 23.22 40.60 14.26
C ASN A 246 22.75 39.23 14.77
N TYR A 247 23.16 38.15 14.12
CA TYR A 247 22.84 36.78 14.53
C TYR A 247 23.46 36.45 15.89
N LYS A 248 24.71 36.83 16.13
CA LYS A 248 25.36 36.70 17.44
C LYS A 248 24.57 37.45 18.52
N THR A 249 24.19 38.70 18.24
CA THR A 249 23.36 39.50 19.15
C THR A 249 22.02 38.83 19.44
N GLN A 250 21.39 38.26 18.41
CA GLN A 250 20.14 37.52 18.54
C GLN A 250 20.29 36.25 19.39
N VAL A 251 21.40 35.52 19.23
CA VAL A 251 21.71 34.34 20.05
C VAL A 251 21.98 34.74 21.51
N GLU A 252 22.65 35.86 21.76
CA GLU A 252 22.86 36.39 23.12
C GLU A 252 21.51 36.76 23.77
N GLN A 253 20.64 37.49 23.08
CA GLN A 253 19.30 37.83 23.57
C GLN A 253 18.43 36.59 23.80
N MET A 254 18.50 35.61 22.89
CA MET A 254 17.76 34.37 23.04
C MET A 254 18.27 33.56 24.24
N SER A 255 19.59 33.56 24.48
CA SER A 255 20.19 32.92 25.65
C SER A 255 19.73 33.60 26.96
N GLU A 256 19.64 34.93 26.98
CA GLU A 256 19.13 35.69 28.12
C GLU A 256 17.65 35.40 28.38
N GLN A 257 16.81 35.38 27.33
CA GLN A 257 15.40 34.99 27.44
C GLN A 257 15.23 33.54 27.90
N TYR A 258 16.11 32.63 27.45
CA TYR A 258 16.12 31.25 27.91
C TYR A 258 16.43 31.18 29.41
N GLN A 259 17.43 31.93 29.86
CA GLN A 259 17.79 31.99 31.27
C GLN A 259 16.63 32.53 32.13
N GLN A 260 15.96 33.61 31.69
CA GLN A 260 14.77 34.16 32.35
C GLN A 260 13.61 33.15 32.37
N SER A 261 13.43 32.38 31.29
CA SER A 261 12.41 31.34 31.24
C SER A 261 12.71 30.21 32.23
N VAL A 262 13.97 29.80 32.35
CA VAL A 262 14.41 28.80 33.34
C VAL A 262 14.17 29.33 34.76
N GLU A 263 14.50 30.59 35.03
CA GLU A 263 14.25 31.23 36.33
C GLU A 263 12.74 31.30 36.65
N SER A 264 11.92 31.71 35.68
CA SER A 264 10.46 31.72 35.81
C SER A 264 9.89 30.33 36.07
N LEU A 265 10.46 29.27 35.47
CA LEU A 265 10.07 27.88 35.75
C LEU A 265 10.44 27.45 37.17
N VAL A 266 11.57 27.93 37.71
CA VAL A 266 11.97 27.68 39.10
C VAL A 266 11.05 28.43 40.07
N GLU A 267 10.70 29.68 39.78
CA GLU A 267 9.69 30.42 40.55
C GLU A 267 8.33 29.73 40.50
N THR A 268 7.89 29.28 39.31
CA THR A 268 6.64 28.53 39.14
C THR A 268 6.66 27.24 39.96
N LYS A 269 7.78 26.48 39.93
CA LYS A 269 7.95 25.30 40.78
C LYS A 269 7.78 25.65 42.26
N THR A 270 8.35 26.77 42.70
CA THR A 270 8.27 27.23 44.08
C THR A 270 6.86 27.65 44.46
N ALA A 271 6.16 28.39 43.58
CA ALA A 271 4.77 28.78 43.77
C ALA A 271 3.85 27.55 43.82
N VAL A 272 4.04 26.57 42.93
CA VAL A 272 3.28 25.31 42.93
C VAL A 272 3.55 24.49 44.20
N ALA A 273 4.79 24.45 44.68
CA ALA A 273 5.11 23.83 45.97
C ALA A 273 4.43 24.57 47.15
N GLY A 274 4.38 25.90 47.10
CA GLY A 274 3.63 26.70 48.08
C GLY A 274 2.12 26.42 48.05
N ILE A 275 1.51 26.31 46.87
CA ILE A 275 0.11 25.91 46.73
C ILE A 275 -0.12 24.53 47.33
N TRP A 276 0.80 23.58 47.12
CA TRP A 276 0.68 22.24 47.70
C TRP A 276 0.68 22.28 49.23
N GLU A 277 1.56 23.08 49.85
CA GLU A 277 1.60 23.23 51.31
C GLU A 277 0.32 23.88 51.85
N GLU A 278 -0.18 24.95 51.21
CA GLU A 278 -1.45 25.59 51.61
C GLU A 278 -2.66 24.67 51.38
N CYS A 279 -2.68 23.87 50.31
CA CYS A 279 -3.74 22.90 50.06
C CYS A 279 -3.77 21.76 51.09
N LYS A 280 -2.65 21.46 51.75
CA LYS A 280 -2.57 20.46 52.82
C LYS A 280 -3.30 20.91 54.09
N GLU A 281 -3.42 22.22 54.32
CA GLU A 281 -4.17 22.79 55.45
C GLU A 281 -5.70 22.70 55.26
N ILE A 282 -6.18 22.58 54.01
CA ILE A 282 -7.62 22.48 53.74
C ILE A 282 -8.25 21.21 54.38
N PRO A 283 -7.70 19.99 54.20
CA PRO A 283 -8.18 18.80 54.91
C PRO A 283 -8.15 18.92 56.43
N LEU A 284 -7.12 19.57 57.00
CA LEU A 284 -6.99 19.81 58.44
C LEU A 284 -8.14 20.70 58.94
N ALA A 285 -8.34 21.85 58.29
CA ALA A 285 -9.46 22.75 58.59
C ALA A 285 -10.84 22.07 58.38
N MET A 286 -10.98 21.20 57.38
CA MET A 286 -12.21 20.42 57.17
C MET A 286 -12.44 19.37 58.27
N SER A 287 -11.38 18.83 58.86
CA SER A 287 -11.46 17.93 60.01
C SER A 287 -11.93 18.67 61.27
N GLU A 288 -11.38 19.84 61.54
CA GLU A 288 -11.83 20.71 62.65
C GLU A 288 -13.29 21.14 62.45
N LEU A 289 -13.67 21.52 61.22
CA LEU A 289 -15.05 21.87 60.90
C LEU A 289 -16.01 20.69 61.14
N ARG A 290 -15.59 19.45 60.87
CA ARG A 290 -16.38 18.26 61.17
C ARG A 290 -16.63 18.10 62.67
N GLU A 291 -15.65 18.37 63.51
CA GLU A 291 -15.81 18.35 64.96
C GLU A 291 -16.79 19.42 65.43
N VAL A 292 -16.65 20.66 64.94
CA VAL A 292 -17.59 21.75 65.23
C VAL A 292 -19.02 21.38 64.80
N LEU A 293 -19.19 20.78 63.62
CA LEU A 293 -20.49 20.31 63.14
C LEU A 293 -21.07 19.19 64.03
N GLN A 294 -20.25 18.27 64.52
CA GLN A 294 -20.71 17.23 65.45
C GLN A 294 -21.16 17.82 66.79
N VAL A 295 -20.39 18.74 67.36
CA VAL A 295 -20.76 19.43 68.61
C VAL A 295 -22.04 20.23 68.41
N ASN A 296 -22.16 20.95 67.29
CA ASN A 296 -23.37 21.70 66.97
C ASN A 296 -24.60 20.78 66.82
N GLN A 297 -24.45 19.64 66.15
CA GLN A 297 -25.51 18.64 66.01
C GLN A 297 -25.95 18.07 67.37
N HIS A 298 -24.99 17.85 68.27
CA HIS A 298 -25.27 17.44 69.65
C HIS A 298 -26.02 18.53 70.41
N GLN A 299 -25.60 19.80 70.30
CA GLN A 299 -26.30 20.94 70.91
C GLN A 299 -27.73 21.09 70.39
N ILE A 300 -27.97 20.89 69.09
CA ILE A 300 -29.32 20.89 68.50
C ILE A 300 -30.17 19.77 69.12
N SER A 301 -29.60 18.58 69.31
CA SER A 301 -30.29 17.45 69.96
C SER A 301 -30.67 17.78 71.41
N GLU A 302 -29.74 18.34 72.18
CA GLU A 302 -30.00 18.78 73.56
C GLU A 302 -31.05 19.91 73.62
N LEU A 303 -31.01 20.85 72.67
CA LEU A 303 -32.02 21.90 72.56
C LEU A 303 -33.41 21.31 72.27
N SER A 304 -33.48 20.31 71.38
CA SER A 304 -34.73 19.57 71.12
C SER A 304 -35.23 18.87 72.38
N ARG A 305 -34.35 18.24 73.17
CA ARG A 305 -34.70 17.61 74.45
C ARG A 305 -35.18 18.62 75.49
N HIS A 306 -34.55 19.80 75.56
CA HIS A 306 -35.01 20.89 76.42
C HIS A 306 -36.37 21.40 75.98
N LEU A 307 -36.64 21.54 74.67
CA LEU A 307 -37.95 21.93 74.15
C LEU A 307 -39.03 20.89 74.48
N GLU A 308 -38.73 19.59 74.39
CA GLU A 308 -39.64 18.53 74.85
C GLU A 308 -39.91 18.63 76.36
N THR A 309 -38.88 18.93 77.15
CA THR A 309 -39.02 19.16 78.59
C THR A 309 -39.92 20.38 78.87
N PHE A 310 -39.77 21.46 78.09
CA PHE A 310 -40.66 22.62 78.16
C PHE A 310 -42.10 22.29 77.78
N VAL A 311 -42.31 21.43 76.78
CA VAL A 311 -43.64 20.91 76.43
C VAL A 311 -44.24 20.11 77.59
N ALA A 312 -43.45 19.24 78.23
CA ALA A 312 -43.89 18.49 79.41
C ALA A 312 -44.21 19.42 80.60
N ILE A 313 -43.40 20.47 80.83
CA ILE A 313 -43.68 21.49 81.85
C ILE A 313 -44.97 22.25 81.53
N ARG A 314 -45.20 22.64 80.28
CA ARG A 314 -46.45 23.28 79.85
C ARG A 314 -47.65 22.38 80.14
N ASP A 315 -47.59 21.12 79.77
CA ASP A 315 -48.72 20.19 79.95
C ASP A 315 -48.98 19.94 81.45
N LYS A 316 -47.92 19.80 82.26
CA LYS A 316 -48.04 19.67 83.71
C LYS A 316 -48.54 20.95 84.37
N ALA A 317 -48.10 22.13 83.93
CA ALA A 317 -48.59 23.42 84.40
C ALA A 317 -50.07 23.63 84.04
N THR A 318 -50.52 23.15 82.87
CA THR A 318 -51.94 23.16 82.47
C THR A 318 -52.80 22.28 83.39
N THR A 319 -52.20 21.22 83.96
CA THR A 319 -52.86 20.30 84.90
C THR A 319 -52.80 20.79 86.35
N VAL A 320 -51.75 21.52 86.73
CA VAL A 320 -51.52 22.03 88.10
C VAL A 320 -52.23 23.36 88.37
N LEU A 321 -52.54 24.16 87.35
CA LEU A 321 -53.28 25.43 87.53
C LEU A 321 -54.66 25.26 88.21
N PRO A 322 -55.47 24.26 87.83
CA PRO A 322 -56.72 23.92 88.55
C PRO A 322 -56.49 23.49 90.01
N GLU A 323 -55.39 22.76 90.30
CA GLU A 323 -55.04 22.37 91.67
C GLU A 323 -54.60 23.56 92.53
N ILE A 324 -53.87 24.53 91.96
CA ILE A 324 -53.51 25.79 92.62
C ILE A 324 -54.78 26.59 92.94
N GLN A 325 -55.78 26.58 92.06
CA GLN A 325 -57.05 27.27 92.30
C GLN A 325 -57.82 26.64 93.48
N ASN A 326 -57.82 25.31 93.58
CA ASN A 326 -58.38 24.57 94.73
C ASN A 326 -57.58 24.82 96.02
N LYS A 327 -56.25 24.82 95.96
CA LYS A 327 -55.38 25.10 97.12
C LYS A 327 -55.46 26.56 97.59
N MET A 328 -55.71 27.51 96.70
CA MET A 328 -55.94 28.91 97.07
C MET A 328 -57.26 29.14 97.83
N ALA A 329 -58.29 28.32 97.58
CA ALA A 329 -59.50 28.32 98.40
C ALA A 329 -59.24 27.78 99.82
N GLU A 330 -58.36 26.78 99.95
CA GLU A 330 -57.91 26.21 101.23
C GLU A 330 -57.00 27.18 102.03
N VAL A 331 -56.17 27.97 101.34
CA VAL A 331 -55.37 29.07 101.92
C VAL A 331 -56.26 30.17 102.51
N GLY A 332 -57.43 30.42 101.93
CA GLY A 332 -58.43 31.34 102.48
C GLY A 332 -59.00 30.92 103.84
N GLU A 333 -59.07 29.60 104.10
CA GLU A 333 -59.44 29.06 105.41
C GLU A 333 -58.25 29.06 106.40
N LEU A 334 -57.05 28.72 105.93
CA LEU A 334 -55.83 28.69 106.74
C LEU A 334 -55.37 30.08 107.21
N LEU A 335 -55.64 31.14 106.45
CA LEU A 335 -55.36 32.54 106.86
C LEU A 335 -56.17 32.97 108.09
N LYS A 336 -57.35 32.38 108.33
CA LYS A 336 -58.16 32.61 109.54
C LYS A 336 -57.52 31.96 110.78
N SER A 337 -56.77 30.88 110.60
CA SER A 337 -56.06 30.17 111.67
C SER A 337 -54.62 30.65 111.86
N GLY A 338 -54.00 31.24 110.82
CA GLY A 338 -52.59 31.65 110.80
C GLY A 338 -52.25 32.90 111.64
N ALA A 339 -53.23 33.74 111.98
CA ALA A 339 -53.01 34.92 112.82
C ALA A 339 -52.57 34.58 114.26
N ALA A 340 -52.76 33.34 114.72
CA ALA A 340 -52.37 32.89 116.06
C ALA A 340 -50.97 32.23 116.12
N ASN A 341 -50.40 31.75 115.01
CA ASN A 341 -49.18 30.91 115.00
C ASN A 341 -47.88 31.63 114.62
N VAL A 342 -47.95 32.89 114.15
CA VAL A 342 -46.77 33.67 113.73
C VAL A 342 -45.77 33.89 114.87
N SER A 343 -46.22 33.88 116.12
CA SER A 343 -45.33 34.05 117.28
C SER A 343 -44.42 32.84 117.56
N ALA A 344 -44.72 31.65 117.02
CA ALA A 344 -43.95 30.42 117.27
C ALA A 344 -42.88 30.14 116.19
N SER A 345 -43.04 30.65 114.96
CA SER A 345 -42.13 30.34 113.83
C SER A 345 -40.84 31.17 113.80
N LEU A 346 -40.77 32.26 114.57
CA LEU A 346 -39.55 33.10 114.64
C LEU A 346 -38.39 32.41 115.36
N GLU A 347 -38.65 31.39 116.20
CA GLU A 347 -37.62 30.67 116.95
C GLU A 347 -36.97 29.54 116.12
N GLN A 348 -37.72 28.90 115.22
CA GLN A 348 -37.23 27.80 114.37
C GLN A 348 -36.32 28.27 113.22
N THR A 349 -36.49 29.51 112.76
CA THR A 349 -35.74 30.06 111.61
C THR A 349 -34.26 30.28 111.95
N SER A 350 -33.91 30.48 113.22
CA SER A 350 -32.52 30.69 113.66
C SER A 350 -31.64 29.44 113.59
N GLN A 351 -32.21 28.23 113.63
CA GLN A 351 -31.43 26.98 113.56
C GLN A 351 -31.11 26.57 112.12
N GLN A 352 -31.98 26.88 111.17
CA GLN A 352 -31.85 26.43 109.77
C GLN A 352 -30.73 27.16 109.01
N ILE A 353 -30.42 28.40 109.40
CA ILE A 353 -29.41 29.24 108.74
C ILE A 353 -27.98 28.73 108.99
N LEU A 354 -27.72 28.08 110.13
CA LEU A 354 -26.40 27.51 110.45
C LEU A 354 -26.10 26.21 109.68
N LEU A 355 -27.13 25.39 109.42
CA LEU A 355 -26.99 24.13 108.66
C LEU A 355 -26.65 24.37 107.18
N ASN A 356 -27.23 25.41 106.57
CA ASN A 356 -27.01 25.73 105.16
C ASN A 356 -25.60 26.29 104.89
N ALA A 357 -25.00 26.97 105.87
CA ALA A 357 -23.63 27.48 105.75
C ALA A 357 -22.59 26.35 105.71
N ASP A 358 -22.84 25.23 106.39
CA ASP A 358 -21.93 24.07 106.42
C ASP A 358 -22.00 23.26 105.12
N SER A 359 -23.21 23.03 104.58
CA SER A 359 -23.38 22.35 103.28
C SER A 359 -22.73 23.13 102.12
N MET A 360 -22.75 24.46 102.17
CA MET A 360 -22.10 25.30 101.16
C MET A 360 -20.57 25.22 101.23
N ARG A 361 -20.00 25.06 102.43
CA ARG A 361 -18.56 24.85 102.62
C ARG A 361 -18.10 23.52 102.03
N VAL A 362 -18.86 22.44 102.25
CA VAL A 362 -18.55 21.10 101.73
C VAL A 362 -18.60 21.07 100.20
N ALA A 363 -19.64 21.67 99.59
CA ALA A 363 -19.76 21.71 98.14
C ALA A 363 -18.63 22.52 97.46
N LEU A 364 -18.16 23.59 98.11
CA LEU A 364 -17.00 24.37 97.62
C LEU A 364 -15.71 23.56 97.71
N ASP A 365 -15.51 22.78 98.78
CA ASP A 365 -14.33 21.93 98.98
C ASP A 365 -14.26 20.79 97.93
N GLU A 366 -15.39 20.11 97.70
CA GLU A 366 -15.53 19.10 96.64
C GLU A 366 -15.33 19.68 95.24
N GLY A 367 -15.83 20.89 94.98
CA GLY A 367 -15.63 21.59 93.71
C GLY A 367 -14.16 21.94 93.45
N THR A 368 -13.44 22.38 94.49
CA THR A 368 -12.00 22.68 94.36
C THR A 368 -11.16 21.42 94.13
N GLU A 369 -11.52 20.29 94.73
CA GLU A 369 -10.81 19.03 94.50
C GLU A 369 -11.09 18.47 93.08
N GLY A 370 -12.34 18.56 92.60
CA GLY A 370 -12.68 18.20 91.22
C GLY A 370 -11.97 19.06 90.18
N PHE A 371 -11.79 20.36 90.46
CA PHE A 371 -11.00 21.26 89.62
C PHE A 371 -9.51 20.89 89.62
N ARG A 372 -8.93 20.63 90.80
CA ARG A 372 -7.53 20.19 90.95
C ARG A 372 -7.25 18.89 90.18
N GLN A 373 -8.18 17.94 90.24
CA GLN A 373 -8.09 16.68 89.50
C GLN A 373 -8.15 16.90 87.98
N SER A 374 -9.07 17.74 87.52
CA SER A 374 -9.21 18.07 86.09
C SER A 374 -7.96 18.76 85.53
N VAL A 375 -7.38 19.71 86.28
CA VAL A 375 -6.11 20.37 85.91
C VAL A 375 -4.97 19.36 85.83
N THR A 376 -4.89 18.41 86.78
CA THR A 376 -3.85 17.37 86.80
C THR A 376 -3.98 16.41 85.60
N GLN A 377 -5.21 15.96 85.29
CA GLN A 377 -5.48 15.13 84.12
C GLN A 377 -5.14 15.84 82.81
N THR A 378 -5.49 17.13 82.71
CA THR A 378 -5.20 17.95 81.53
C THR A 378 -3.69 18.08 81.33
N GLN A 379 -2.93 18.31 82.41
CA GLN A 379 -1.48 18.40 82.34
C GLN A 379 -0.81 17.08 81.94
N GLN A 380 -1.33 15.94 82.41
CA GLN A 380 -0.87 14.61 81.97
C GLN A 380 -1.18 14.34 80.49
N ALA A 381 -2.37 14.72 80.02
CA ALA A 381 -2.74 14.59 78.61
C ALA A 381 -1.83 15.43 77.70
N PHE A 382 -1.51 16.66 78.10
CA PHE A 382 -0.55 17.50 77.38
C PHE A 382 0.86 16.91 77.36
N ALA A 383 1.32 16.32 78.46
CA ALA A 383 2.60 15.64 78.50
C ALA A 383 2.66 14.41 77.58
N SER A 384 1.59 13.61 77.53
CA SER A 384 1.48 12.46 76.62
C SER A 384 1.46 12.92 75.15
N MET A 385 0.70 13.96 74.84
CA MET A 385 0.63 14.52 73.49
C MET A 385 1.99 15.05 73.02
N ALA A 386 2.72 15.75 73.88
CA ALA A 386 4.07 16.22 73.58
C ALA A 386 5.04 15.05 73.30
N HIS A 387 4.91 13.95 74.03
CA HIS A 387 5.68 12.73 73.79
C HIS A 387 5.31 12.07 72.46
N ASP A 388 4.03 11.94 72.15
CA ASP A 388 3.54 11.33 70.90
C ASP A 388 3.95 12.16 69.67
N VAL A 389 3.91 13.49 69.76
CA VAL A 389 4.40 14.41 68.72
C VAL A 389 5.90 14.24 68.52
N SER A 390 6.68 14.13 69.60
CA SER A 390 8.13 13.90 69.52
C SER A 390 8.47 12.57 68.85
N ASN A 391 7.83 11.47 69.26
CA ASN A 391 8.06 10.15 68.68
C ASN A 391 7.64 10.10 67.20
N SER A 392 6.52 10.76 66.85
CA SER A 392 6.06 10.85 65.45
C SER A 392 7.05 11.65 64.60
N SER A 393 7.62 12.73 65.12
CA SER A 393 8.63 13.54 64.44
C SER A 393 9.92 12.76 64.19
N GLU A 394 10.37 11.97 65.16
CA GLU A 394 11.55 11.11 65.03
C GLU A 394 11.33 10.01 63.98
N THR A 395 10.15 9.39 64.00
CA THR A 395 9.75 8.37 63.01
C THR A 395 9.65 8.97 61.60
N LEU A 396 9.05 10.15 61.45
CA LEU A 396 8.99 10.86 60.16
C LEU A 396 10.38 11.19 59.63
N THR A 397 11.28 11.67 60.49
CA THR A 397 12.67 12.00 60.13
C THR A 397 13.40 10.75 59.65
N SER A 398 13.23 9.62 60.33
CA SER A 398 13.81 8.33 59.93
C SER A 398 13.27 7.87 58.58
N THR A 399 11.94 7.90 58.40
CA THR A 399 11.28 7.41 57.18
C THR A 399 11.62 8.26 55.96
N LEU A 400 11.68 9.60 56.12
CA LEU A 400 12.13 10.51 55.07
C LEU A 400 13.61 10.28 54.73
N GLY A 401 14.45 10.04 55.73
CA GLY A 401 15.87 9.71 55.52
C GLY A 401 16.08 8.43 54.70
N GLU A 402 15.35 7.36 55.02
CA GLU A 402 15.36 6.12 54.24
C GLU A 402 14.86 6.35 52.81
N THR A 403 13.74 7.05 52.63
CA THR A 403 13.18 7.35 51.30
C THR A 403 14.16 8.14 50.43
N ILE A 404 14.85 9.15 50.99
CA ILE A 404 15.87 9.92 50.27
C ILE A 404 17.04 9.02 49.86
N THR A 405 17.43 8.08 50.72
CA THR A 405 18.53 7.14 50.45
C THR A 405 18.16 6.16 49.34
N GLU A 406 16.95 5.59 49.38
CA GLU A 406 16.42 4.71 48.33
C GLU A 406 16.27 5.44 46.99
N MET A 407 15.81 6.69 47.01
CA MET A 407 15.68 7.51 45.81
C MET A 407 17.04 7.82 45.19
N LYS A 408 18.05 8.13 46.02
CA LYS A 408 19.43 8.33 45.55
C LYS A 408 19.99 7.05 44.91
N GLN A 409 19.79 5.90 45.57
CA GLN A 409 20.27 4.62 45.04
C GLN A 409 19.57 4.25 43.73
N SER A 410 18.25 4.43 43.63
CA SER A 410 17.49 4.22 42.40
C SER A 410 17.98 5.13 41.26
N GLY A 411 18.32 6.40 41.57
CA GLY A 411 18.90 7.32 40.60
C GLY A 411 20.28 6.88 40.09
N GLU A 412 21.14 6.37 40.97
CA GLU A 412 22.46 5.83 40.60
C GLU A 412 22.35 4.56 39.74
N GLU A 413 21.42 3.66 40.08
CA GLU A 413 21.14 2.45 39.30
C GLU A 413 20.58 2.77 37.91
N PHE A 414 19.67 3.75 37.84
CA PHE A 414 19.13 4.22 36.57
C PHE A 414 20.24 4.78 35.66
N LEU A 415 21.14 5.62 36.20
CA LEU A 415 22.27 6.16 35.45
C LEU A 415 23.21 5.06 34.94
N LYS A 416 23.53 4.06 35.78
CA LYS A 416 24.33 2.90 35.36
C LYS A 416 23.65 2.08 34.27
N SER A 417 22.34 1.86 34.38
CA SER A 417 21.56 1.17 33.37
C SER A 417 21.58 1.93 32.05
N LEU A 418 21.44 3.26 32.08
CA LEU A 418 21.47 4.12 30.90
C LEU A 418 22.84 4.10 30.23
N GLU A 419 23.93 4.15 30.99
CA GLU A 419 25.30 3.99 30.47
C GLU A 419 25.50 2.62 29.82
N SER A 420 25.04 1.55 30.47
CA SER A 420 25.12 0.19 29.93
C SER A 420 24.35 0.05 28.62
N HIS A 421 23.13 0.59 28.56
CA HIS A 421 22.30 0.55 27.36
C HIS A 421 22.91 1.36 26.21
N SER A 422 23.54 2.50 26.53
CA SER A 422 24.27 3.32 25.55
C SER A 422 25.45 2.55 24.93
N LYS A 423 26.23 1.83 25.75
CA LYS A 423 27.33 0.98 25.26
C LYS A 423 26.84 -0.18 24.40
N GLU A 424 25.75 -0.82 24.80
CA GLU A 424 25.10 -1.89 24.02
C GLU A 424 24.63 -1.37 22.64
N LEU A 425 23.98 -0.20 22.63
CA LEU A 425 23.53 0.45 21.40
C LEU A 425 24.70 0.79 20.47
N HIS A 426 25.79 1.31 21.03
CA HIS A 426 27.00 1.61 20.26
C HIS A 426 27.58 0.34 19.62
N ARG A 427 27.68 -0.75 20.40
CA ARG A 427 28.19 -2.04 19.92
C ARG A 427 27.30 -2.64 18.83
N ASN A 428 25.97 -2.52 18.98
CA ASN A 428 25.01 -2.96 17.97
C ASN A 428 25.09 -2.13 16.69
N MET A 429 25.27 -0.81 16.79
CA MET A 429 25.47 0.08 15.63
C MET A 429 26.77 -0.26 14.89
N GLU A 430 27.86 -0.49 15.61
CA GLU A 430 29.15 -0.88 15.04
C GLU A 430 29.01 -2.21 14.27
N GLN A 431 28.45 -3.23 14.92
CA GLN A 431 28.22 -4.54 14.31
C GLN A 431 27.31 -4.48 13.08
N ASN A 432 26.20 -3.73 13.14
CA ASN A 432 25.32 -3.56 11.99
C ASN A 432 26.04 -2.85 10.83
N THR A 433 26.87 -1.84 11.13
CA THR A 433 27.66 -1.15 10.11
C THR A 433 28.64 -2.11 9.45
N THR A 434 29.35 -2.93 10.22
CA THR A 434 30.24 -3.97 9.69
C THR A 434 29.50 -4.99 8.82
N ASN A 435 28.33 -5.45 9.26
CA ASN A 435 27.50 -6.38 8.49
C ASN A 435 27.07 -5.78 7.15
N VAL A 436 26.69 -4.50 7.14
CA VAL A 436 26.32 -3.78 5.90
C VAL A 436 27.52 -3.69 4.96
N ILE A 437 28.71 -3.33 5.47
CA ILE A 437 29.94 -3.28 4.68
C ILE A 437 30.29 -4.65 4.08
N ASP A 438 30.21 -5.73 4.88
CA ASP A 438 30.45 -7.09 4.41
C ASP A 438 29.44 -7.53 3.34
N MET A 439 28.16 -7.17 3.52
CA MET A 439 27.11 -7.47 2.55
C MET A 439 27.36 -6.74 1.22
N PHE A 440 27.76 -5.46 1.26
CA PHE A 440 28.12 -4.71 0.05
C PHE A 440 29.36 -5.27 -0.63
N SER A 441 30.39 -5.65 0.13
CA SER A 441 31.61 -6.26 -0.40
C SER A 441 31.29 -7.59 -1.12
N LYS A 442 30.58 -8.50 -0.45
CA LYS A 442 30.17 -9.79 -1.03
C LYS A 442 29.24 -9.63 -2.23
N THR A 443 28.36 -8.63 -2.21
CA THR A 443 27.50 -8.32 -3.36
C THR A 443 28.32 -7.80 -4.53
N GLY A 444 29.31 -6.93 -4.28
CA GLY A 444 30.24 -6.44 -5.30
C GLY A 444 31.04 -7.58 -5.94
N GLU A 445 31.59 -8.49 -5.14
CA GLU A 445 32.27 -9.69 -5.65
C GLU A 445 31.34 -10.58 -6.47
N LYS A 446 30.09 -10.80 -6.01
CA LYS A 446 29.11 -11.62 -6.72
C LYS A 446 28.72 -11.02 -8.07
N ILE A 447 28.52 -9.71 -8.14
CA ILE A 447 28.25 -9.00 -9.39
C ILE A 447 29.43 -9.16 -10.33
N ASN A 448 30.66 -8.96 -9.85
CA ASN A 448 31.86 -9.07 -10.67
C ASN A 448 32.02 -10.49 -11.24
N HIS A 449 31.80 -11.51 -10.39
CA HIS A 449 31.87 -12.90 -10.81
C HIS A 449 30.76 -13.28 -11.80
N GLN A 450 29.54 -12.75 -11.64
CA GLN A 450 28.45 -12.93 -12.61
C GLN A 450 28.74 -12.23 -13.93
N LEU A 451 29.32 -11.03 -13.90
CA LEU A 451 29.71 -10.30 -15.11
C LEU A 451 30.77 -11.08 -15.89
N SER A 452 31.80 -11.59 -15.20
CA SER A 452 32.85 -12.41 -15.82
C SER A 452 32.27 -13.69 -16.40
N SER A 453 31.43 -14.41 -15.65
CA SER A 453 30.81 -15.64 -16.15
C SER A 453 29.88 -15.39 -17.34
N ASN A 454 29.13 -14.30 -17.35
CA ASN A 454 28.31 -13.93 -18.48
C ASN A 454 29.15 -13.55 -19.71
N ALA A 455 30.29 -12.86 -19.50
CA ALA A 455 31.22 -12.54 -20.58
C ALA A 455 31.81 -13.82 -21.20
N ASP A 456 32.21 -14.79 -20.38
CA ASP A 456 32.71 -16.09 -20.86
C ASP A 456 31.62 -16.86 -21.64
N ASN A 457 30.40 -16.92 -21.11
CA ASN A 457 29.27 -17.57 -21.78
C ASN A 457 28.91 -16.86 -23.11
N MET A 458 28.99 -15.53 -23.16
CA MET A 458 28.81 -14.77 -24.40
C MET A 458 29.91 -15.08 -25.40
N PHE A 459 31.16 -15.17 -24.95
CA PHE A 459 32.30 -15.49 -25.81
C PHE A 459 32.16 -16.89 -26.41
N ASP A 460 31.82 -17.90 -25.60
CA ASP A 460 31.56 -19.26 -26.06
C ASP A 460 30.38 -19.33 -27.04
N SER A 461 29.31 -18.58 -26.79
CA SER A 461 28.14 -18.55 -27.67
C SER A 461 28.43 -17.87 -29.01
N ILE A 462 29.23 -16.80 -29.00
CA ILE A 462 29.73 -16.12 -30.22
C ILE A 462 30.65 -17.06 -31.00
N GLN A 463 31.60 -17.72 -30.33
CA GLN A 463 32.52 -18.67 -30.95
C GLN A 463 31.75 -19.82 -31.60
N THR A 464 30.78 -20.42 -30.88
CA THR A 464 29.95 -21.51 -31.40
C THR A 464 29.08 -21.07 -32.58
N SER A 465 28.55 -19.85 -32.53
CA SER A 465 27.77 -19.27 -33.62
C SER A 465 28.64 -19.00 -34.86
N PHE A 466 29.86 -18.53 -34.65
CA PHE A 466 30.85 -18.33 -35.70
C PHE A 466 31.25 -19.66 -36.36
N ASP A 467 31.52 -20.69 -35.57
CA ASP A 467 31.86 -22.02 -36.08
C ASP A 467 30.71 -22.64 -36.89
N LYS A 468 29.47 -22.52 -36.40
CA LYS A 468 28.28 -22.95 -37.15
C LYS A 468 28.06 -22.14 -38.43
N ALA A 469 28.25 -20.82 -38.37
CA ALA A 469 28.12 -19.96 -39.54
C ALA A 469 29.19 -20.32 -40.59
N SER A 470 30.44 -20.51 -40.17
CA SER A 470 31.56 -20.92 -41.02
C SER A 470 31.32 -22.28 -41.67
N ALA A 471 30.86 -23.27 -40.88
CA ALA A 471 30.50 -24.59 -41.40
C ALA A 471 29.32 -24.54 -42.38
N GLY A 472 28.29 -23.73 -42.09
CA GLY A 472 27.16 -23.50 -42.99
C GLY A 472 27.60 -22.82 -44.29
N LEU A 473 28.51 -21.86 -44.22
CA LEU A 473 29.08 -21.16 -45.38
C LEU A 473 29.90 -22.10 -46.25
N ALA A 474 30.74 -22.94 -45.64
CA ALA A 474 31.50 -23.98 -46.34
C ALA A 474 30.57 -24.99 -47.04
N SER A 475 29.49 -25.41 -46.37
CA SER A 475 28.47 -26.29 -46.96
C SER A 475 27.77 -25.61 -48.15
N GLN A 476 27.36 -24.36 -47.99
CA GLN A 476 26.67 -23.60 -49.04
C GLN A 476 27.57 -23.35 -50.26
N VAL A 477 28.85 -23.05 -50.03
CA VAL A 477 29.86 -22.91 -51.09
C VAL A 477 30.03 -24.22 -51.81
N ARG A 478 30.13 -25.34 -51.09
CA ARG A 478 30.25 -26.67 -51.70
C ARG A 478 29.04 -27.03 -52.56
N GLU A 479 27.83 -26.80 -52.05
CA GLU A 479 26.59 -27.05 -52.80
C GLU A 479 26.46 -26.12 -54.03
N SER A 480 26.89 -24.86 -53.89
CA SER A 480 26.88 -23.90 -55.00
C SER A 480 27.89 -24.29 -56.08
N ILE A 481 29.07 -24.77 -55.71
CA ILE A 481 30.07 -25.31 -56.66
C ILE A 481 29.54 -26.56 -57.36
N GLU A 482 28.83 -27.43 -56.64
CA GLU A 482 28.25 -28.65 -57.22
C GLU A 482 27.11 -28.33 -58.21
N LYS A 483 26.22 -27.39 -57.85
CA LYS A 483 25.19 -26.88 -58.77
C LYS A 483 25.79 -26.16 -59.98
N PHE A 484 26.86 -25.39 -59.79
CA PHE A 484 27.57 -24.72 -60.87
C PHE A 484 28.23 -25.73 -61.82
N ALA A 485 28.83 -26.80 -61.29
CA ALA A 485 29.40 -27.88 -62.10
C ALA A 485 28.32 -28.62 -62.91
N LEU A 486 27.17 -28.90 -62.31
CA LEU A 486 26.02 -29.48 -63.00
C LEU A 486 25.49 -28.56 -64.12
N SER A 487 25.37 -27.26 -63.84
CA SER A 487 24.92 -26.27 -64.82
C SER A 487 25.90 -26.09 -65.98
N ILE A 488 27.22 -26.09 -65.71
CA ILE A 488 28.23 -26.09 -66.76
C ILE A 488 28.10 -27.33 -67.63
N ASN A 489 27.88 -28.50 -67.03
CA ASN A 489 27.74 -29.74 -67.78
C ASN A 489 26.50 -29.73 -68.68
N GLU A 490 25.37 -29.20 -68.21
CA GLU A 490 24.18 -28.97 -69.03
C GLU A 490 24.41 -27.97 -70.16
N GLN A 491 25.08 -26.84 -69.89
CA GLN A 491 25.41 -25.86 -70.93
C GLN A 491 26.37 -26.42 -71.97
N LEU A 492 27.34 -27.24 -71.55
CA LEU A 492 28.26 -27.90 -72.47
C LEU A 492 27.54 -28.90 -73.38
N HIS A 493 26.60 -29.67 -72.83
CA HIS A 493 25.74 -30.57 -73.62
C HIS A 493 24.82 -29.81 -74.59
N ALA A 494 24.21 -28.71 -74.14
CA ALA A 494 23.40 -27.85 -74.99
C ALA A 494 24.23 -27.21 -76.12
N PHE A 495 25.47 -26.82 -75.81
CA PHE A 495 26.43 -26.31 -76.78
C PHE A 495 26.83 -27.38 -77.78
N GLU A 496 27.13 -28.62 -77.34
CA GLU A 496 27.40 -29.75 -78.25
C GLU A 496 26.24 -29.99 -79.21
N GLN A 497 25.00 -30.05 -78.71
CA GLN A 497 23.81 -30.23 -79.56
C GLN A 497 23.58 -29.08 -80.54
N ALA A 498 23.80 -27.83 -80.10
CA ALA A 498 23.71 -26.67 -80.97
C ALA A 498 24.79 -26.71 -82.06
N THR A 499 26.02 -27.06 -81.68
CA THR A 499 27.16 -27.19 -82.60
C THR A 499 26.94 -28.33 -83.59
N GLU A 500 26.41 -29.48 -83.16
CA GLU A 500 26.08 -30.61 -84.02
C GLU A 500 24.97 -30.27 -85.02
N ARG A 501 23.93 -29.54 -84.58
CA ARG A 501 22.87 -29.04 -85.48
C ARG A 501 23.42 -28.07 -86.52
N GLU A 502 24.24 -27.11 -86.09
CA GLU A 502 24.80 -26.11 -87.01
C GLU A 502 25.80 -26.73 -87.97
N MET A 503 26.63 -27.65 -87.50
CA MET A 503 27.57 -28.39 -88.35
C MET A 503 26.84 -29.26 -89.37
N ASN A 504 25.75 -29.95 -88.98
CA ASN A 504 24.91 -30.68 -89.94
C ASN A 504 24.22 -29.76 -90.94
N ARG A 505 23.76 -28.57 -90.51
CA ARG A 505 23.11 -27.57 -91.37
C ARG A 505 24.09 -27.03 -92.41
N GLU A 506 25.30 -26.66 -91.99
CA GLU A 506 26.38 -26.22 -92.86
C GLU A 506 26.85 -27.34 -93.78
N MET A 507 26.95 -28.58 -93.30
CA MET A 507 27.34 -29.72 -94.12
C MET A 507 26.28 -30.07 -95.18
N GLN A 508 24.98 -29.92 -94.87
CA GLN A 508 23.89 -30.00 -95.85
C GLN A 508 23.92 -28.85 -96.86
N SER A 509 24.17 -27.62 -96.40
CA SER A 509 24.33 -26.44 -97.26
C SER A 509 25.51 -26.65 -98.24
N LEU A 510 26.65 -27.10 -97.73
CA LEU A 510 27.84 -27.43 -98.51
C LEU A 510 27.57 -28.58 -99.49
N GLY A 511 26.86 -29.63 -99.05
CA GLY A 511 26.45 -30.75 -99.89
C GLY A 511 25.53 -30.33 -101.04
N ASN A 512 24.57 -29.44 -100.76
CA ASN A 512 23.67 -28.87 -101.77
C ASN A 512 24.42 -27.93 -102.74
N ALA A 513 25.38 -27.15 -102.24
CA ALA A 513 26.23 -26.30 -103.07
C ALA A 513 27.15 -27.14 -103.98
N LEU A 514 27.75 -28.22 -103.47
CA LEU A 514 28.55 -29.18 -104.24
C LEU A 514 27.70 -29.90 -105.30
N LEU A 515 26.48 -30.32 -104.96
CA LEU A 515 25.52 -30.88 -105.92
C LEU A 515 25.16 -29.88 -107.01
N SER A 516 24.95 -28.62 -106.66
CA SER A 516 24.67 -27.54 -107.61
C SER A 516 25.85 -27.28 -108.54
N ILE A 517 27.07 -27.22 -108.01
CA ILE A 517 28.31 -27.07 -108.79
C ILE A 517 28.51 -28.27 -109.71
N SER A 518 28.30 -29.50 -109.22
CA SER A 518 28.40 -30.73 -110.02
C SER A 518 27.39 -30.76 -111.17
N LYS A 519 26.11 -30.44 -110.90
CA LYS A 519 25.09 -30.30 -111.96
C LYS A 519 25.44 -29.19 -112.96
N GLY A 520 25.97 -28.07 -112.47
CA GLY A 520 26.47 -26.98 -113.31
C GLY A 520 27.63 -27.40 -114.20
N PHE A 521 28.57 -28.19 -113.69
CA PHE A 521 29.68 -28.76 -114.45
C PHE A 521 29.19 -29.73 -115.52
N VAL A 522 28.27 -30.64 -115.20
CA VAL A 522 27.69 -31.59 -116.16
C VAL A 522 26.93 -30.85 -117.26
N GLY A 523 26.10 -29.87 -116.91
CA GLY A 523 25.37 -29.06 -117.89
C GLY A 523 26.29 -28.23 -118.78
N ASN A 524 27.36 -27.64 -118.22
CA ASN A 524 28.36 -26.91 -119.00
C ASN A 524 29.18 -27.86 -119.90
N TYR A 525 29.48 -29.08 -119.45
CA TYR A 525 30.15 -30.08 -120.28
C TYR A 525 29.26 -30.56 -121.44
N GLU A 526 27.98 -30.80 -121.21
CA GLU A 526 27.01 -31.12 -122.28
C GLU A 526 26.89 -29.98 -123.30
N LYS A 527 26.87 -28.74 -122.81
CA LYS A 527 26.84 -27.55 -123.67
C LYS A 527 28.12 -27.40 -124.48
N LEU A 528 29.28 -27.60 -123.85
CA LEU A 528 30.58 -27.58 -124.51
C LEU A 528 30.67 -28.66 -125.59
N ILE A 529 30.18 -29.88 -125.34
CA ILE A 529 30.15 -30.97 -126.33
C ILE A 529 29.24 -30.61 -127.51
N LYS A 530 28.07 -30.01 -127.26
CA LYS A 530 27.19 -29.50 -128.32
C LYS A 530 27.86 -28.41 -129.15
N ASP A 531 28.50 -27.45 -128.50
CA ASP A 531 29.23 -26.37 -129.19
C ASP A 531 30.41 -26.95 -129.99
N TYR A 532 31.11 -27.96 -129.46
CA TYR A 532 32.17 -28.68 -130.17
C TYR A 532 31.65 -29.44 -131.40
N GLN A 533 30.47 -30.06 -131.30
CA GLN A 533 29.80 -30.71 -132.44
C GLN A 533 29.37 -29.70 -133.51
N ILE A 534 28.89 -28.52 -133.11
CA ILE A 534 28.54 -27.43 -134.03
C ILE A 534 29.79 -26.93 -134.75
N VAL A 535 30.88 -26.66 -134.02
CA VAL A 535 32.15 -26.20 -134.59
C VAL A 535 32.77 -27.25 -135.50
N MET A 536 32.74 -28.54 -135.11
CA MET A 536 33.21 -29.64 -135.97
C MET A 536 32.34 -29.82 -137.22
N GLY A 537 31.02 -29.64 -137.12
CA GLY A 537 30.12 -29.61 -138.27
C GLY A 537 30.43 -28.47 -139.24
N GLN A 538 30.75 -27.27 -138.71
CA GLN A 538 31.21 -26.12 -139.50
C GLN A 538 32.60 -26.35 -140.11
N LEU A 539 33.51 -27.00 -139.40
CA LEU A 539 34.84 -27.36 -139.90
C LEU A 539 34.75 -28.40 -141.02
N GLN A 540 33.85 -29.38 -140.89
CA GLN A 540 33.63 -30.41 -141.90
C GLN A 540 32.96 -29.84 -143.16
N ALA A 541 32.09 -28.84 -143.01
CA ALA A 541 31.58 -28.05 -144.13
C ALA A 541 32.69 -27.24 -144.82
N LEU A 542 33.60 -26.60 -144.07
CA LEU A 542 34.75 -25.87 -144.62
C LEU A 542 35.78 -26.77 -145.31
N ILE A 543 36.04 -27.98 -144.79
CA ILE A 543 36.94 -28.96 -145.41
C ILE A 543 36.32 -29.55 -146.69
N SER A 544 34.99 -29.73 -146.73
CA SER A 544 34.28 -30.16 -147.95
C SER A 544 34.21 -29.06 -149.03
N ALA A 545 34.18 -27.78 -148.65
CA ALA A 545 34.22 -26.65 -149.57
C ALA A 545 35.61 -26.42 -150.19
N ASN A 546 36.69 -26.80 -149.51
CA ASN A 546 38.07 -26.60 -149.98
C ASN A 546 38.62 -27.72 -150.87
N LYS A 547 37.82 -28.76 -151.17
CA LYS A 547 38.19 -29.85 -152.10
C LYS A 547 37.76 -29.61 -153.56
N HIS A 548 37.15 -28.46 -153.88
CA HIS A 548 36.62 -28.16 -155.23
C HIS A 548 37.11 -26.85 -155.89
N ARG A 549 38.15 -26.21 -155.36
CA ARG A 549 38.92 -25.12 -156.01
C ARG A 549 40.37 -25.33 -155.57
N GLY A 550 41.33 -25.67 -156.42
CA GLY A 550 41.72 -25.02 -157.66
C GLY A 550 43.19 -24.67 -157.50
#